data_AF-A0A7C0UY97-F1
#
_entry.id   AF-A0A7C0UY97-F1
#
_cell.length_a   1.000
_cell.length_b   1.000
_cell.length_c   1.000
_cell.angle_alpha   90.00
_cell.angle_beta   90.00
_cell.angle_gamma   90.00
#
_symmetry.space_group_name_H-M   'P 1'
#
loop_
_entity.id
_entity.type
_entity.pdbx_description
1 polymer ?
#
loop_
_entity_poly.entity_id
_entity_poly.type
_entity_poly.pdbx_seq_one_letter_code
_entity_poly.pdbx_strand_id
1 'polypeptide(L)'
;MSKKFEQKIEKEWDKLMWNREYKKGEKLIKKALKIEPNNPKFWYFLGHIYDHMPGKENERKAIECYKKVKSLAPDWVNWRMGMARVYWRKGSLRALRYYREILKSKPSPAEKSLAMIGMGIAYYQAKKFPQAEKWFLKALKFLPKLKPKHPEIDKLGIFFRLTFLYKDWRKKKEARKYAKKALSLFRFLPSKHRNSKSGKEWLKEIKKIAR
;
A
#
# COMPACT_ATOMS: atom_id res chain seq x y z
N MET A 1 -6.41 -30.86 -3.77
CA MET A 1 -7.20 -29.80 -4.44
C MET A 1 -6.77 -28.37 -4.04
N SER A 2 -6.52 -28.09 -2.77
CA SER A 2 -6.37 -26.72 -2.22
C SER A 2 -5.35 -25.81 -2.93
N LYS A 3 -4.09 -26.23 -3.09
CA LYS A 3 -3.03 -25.31 -3.57
C LYS A 3 -3.20 -24.89 -5.04
N LYS A 4 -3.59 -25.80 -5.93
CA LYS A 4 -3.84 -25.49 -7.36
C LYS A 4 -5.11 -24.65 -7.52
N PHE A 5 -6.15 -24.95 -6.74
CA PHE A 5 -7.38 -24.16 -6.72
C PHE A 5 -7.11 -22.73 -6.24
N GLU A 6 -6.42 -22.58 -5.10
CA GLU A 6 -6.05 -21.28 -4.56
C GLU A 6 -5.22 -20.46 -5.56
N GLN A 7 -4.21 -21.06 -6.20
CA GLN A 7 -3.40 -20.39 -7.22
C GLN A 7 -4.23 -19.92 -8.42
N LYS A 8 -5.23 -20.70 -8.85
CA LYS A 8 -6.14 -20.29 -9.93
C LYS A 8 -6.97 -19.08 -9.51
N ILE A 9 -7.55 -19.12 -8.31
CA ILE A 9 -8.35 -18.02 -7.75
C ILE A 9 -7.50 -16.76 -7.58
N GLU A 10 -6.27 -16.88 -7.07
CA GLU A 10 -5.34 -15.77 -6.89
C GLU A 10 -4.99 -15.09 -8.22
N LYS A 11 -4.64 -15.86 -9.26
CA LYS A 11 -4.35 -15.30 -10.59
C LYS A 11 -5.53 -14.53 -11.18
N GLU A 12 -6.74 -15.08 -11.05
CA GLU A 12 -7.94 -14.44 -11.57
C GLU A 12 -8.31 -13.20 -10.73
N TRP A 13 -8.17 -13.28 -9.41
CA TRP A 13 -8.35 -12.16 -8.49
C TRP A 13 -7.39 -11.01 -8.80
N ASP A 14 -6.10 -11.30 -9.02
CA ASP A 14 -5.10 -10.29 -9.39
C ASP A 14 -5.49 -9.55 -10.68
N LYS A 15 -5.95 -10.29 -11.69
CA LYS A 15 -6.44 -9.73 -12.95
C LYS A 15 -7.64 -8.80 -12.73
N LEU A 16 -8.62 -9.25 -11.95
CA LEU A 16 -9.82 -8.47 -11.66
C LEU A 16 -9.52 -7.21 -10.83
N MET A 17 -8.62 -7.32 -9.84
CA MET A 17 -8.17 -6.18 -9.04
C MET A 17 -7.41 -5.17 -9.91
N TRP A 18 -6.58 -5.64 -10.83
CA TRP A 18 -5.87 -4.80 -11.78
C TRP A 18 -6.81 -3.99 -12.67
N ASN A 19 -7.85 -4.65 -13.21
CA ASN A 19 -8.88 -4.01 -14.02
C ASN A 19 -9.91 -3.21 -13.21
N ARG A 20 -9.79 -3.18 -11.88
CA ARG A 20 -10.75 -2.55 -10.95
C ARG A 20 -12.17 -3.14 -11.06
N GLU A 21 -12.28 -4.39 -11.49
CA GLU A 21 -13.53 -5.13 -11.63
C GLU A 21 -13.97 -5.72 -10.27
N TYR A 22 -14.07 -4.86 -9.26
CA TYR A 22 -14.24 -5.26 -7.85
C TYR A 22 -15.48 -6.12 -7.61
N LYS A 23 -16.59 -5.85 -8.31
CA LYS A 23 -17.83 -6.64 -8.19
C LYS A 23 -17.68 -8.06 -8.73
N LYS A 24 -16.96 -8.24 -9.83
CA LYS A 24 -16.64 -9.59 -10.34
C LYS A 24 -15.69 -10.31 -9.39
N GLY A 25 -14.68 -9.60 -8.85
CA GLY A 25 -13.78 -10.11 -7.82
C GLY A 25 -14.53 -10.58 -6.58
N GLU A 26 -15.48 -9.80 -6.08
CA GLU A 26 -16.32 -10.15 -4.94
C GLU A 26 -17.09 -11.46 -5.19
N LYS A 27 -17.72 -11.60 -6.37
CA LYS A 27 -18.46 -12.81 -6.76
C LYS A 27 -17.54 -14.03 -6.84
N LEU A 28 -16.35 -13.88 -7.43
CA LEU A 28 -15.33 -14.93 -7.51
C LEU A 28 -14.92 -15.42 -6.12
N ILE A 29 -14.51 -14.50 -5.25
CA ILE A 29 -14.01 -14.85 -3.91
C ILE A 29 -15.12 -15.42 -3.02
N LYS A 30 -16.36 -14.91 -3.12
CA LYS A 30 -17.51 -15.51 -2.41
C LYS A 30 -17.78 -16.95 -2.84
N LYS A 31 -17.63 -17.29 -4.13
CA LYS A 31 -17.73 -18.69 -4.58
C LYS A 31 -16.60 -19.55 -4.01
N ALA A 32 -15.37 -19.03 -3.99
CA ALA A 32 -14.23 -19.74 -3.42
C ALA A 32 -14.43 -20.01 -1.91
N LEU A 33 -14.97 -19.04 -1.17
CA LEU A 33 -15.31 -19.18 0.25
C LEU A 33 -16.46 -20.16 0.52
N LYS A 34 -17.33 -20.45 -0.45
CA LYS A 34 -18.32 -21.55 -0.29
C LYS A 34 -17.64 -22.92 -0.30
N ILE A 35 -16.50 -23.05 -0.96
CA ILE A 35 -15.74 -24.30 -1.06
C ILE A 35 -14.74 -24.41 0.10
N GLU A 36 -14.02 -23.32 0.40
CA GLU A 36 -13.05 -23.25 1.49
C GLU A 36 -13.39 -22.09 2.45
N PRO A 37 -14.40 -22.26 3.33
CA PRO A 37 -14.91 -21.18 4.18
C PRO A 37 -13.91 -20.68 5.22
N ASN A 38 -12.90 -21.47 5.55
CA ASN A 38 -11.88 -21.13 6.54
C ASN A 38 -10.51 -20.79 5.90
N ASN A 39 -10.44 -20.56 4.58
CA ASN A 39 -9.20 -20.15 3.94
C ASN A 39 -8.91 -18.66 4.25
N PRO A 40 -7.87 -18.34 5.05
CA PRO A 40 -7.59 -16.95 5.44
C PRO A 40 -7.23 -16.08 4.23
N LYS A 41 -6.66 -16.64 3.16
CA LYS A 41 -6.27 -15.89 1.96
C LYS A 41 -7.47 -15.37 1.19
N PHE A 42 -8.53 -16.18 1.08
CA PHE A 42 -9.78 -15.74 0.45
C PHE A 42 -10.49 -14.66 1.28
N TRP A 43 -10.48 -14.76 2.61
CA TRP A 43 -10.95 -13.67 3.48
C TRP A 43 -10.13 -12.40 3.30
N TYR A 44 -8.80 -12.51 3.17
CA TYR A 44 -7.94 -11.36 2.88
C TYR A 44 -8.26 -10.73 1.52
N PHE A 45 -8.42 -11.53 0.47
CA PHE A 45 -8.79 -11.07 -0.87
C PHE A 45 -10.13 -10.35 -0.89
N LEU A 46 -11.13 -10.88 -0.17
CA LEU A 46 -12.43 -10.24 -0.02
C LEU A 46 -12.32 -8.91 0.72
N GLY A 47 -11.57 -8.87 1.82
CA GLY A 47 -11.31 -7.64 2.58
C GLY A 47 -10.60 -6.57 1.73
N HIS A 48 -9.65 -6.98 0.90
CA HIS A 48 -8.92 -6.11 0.00
C HIS A 48 -9.82 -5.56 -1.12
N ILE A 49 -10.75 -6.36 -1.65
CA ILE A 49 -11.78 -5.90 -2.60
C ILE A 49 -12.64 -4.82 -1.94
N TYR A 50 -13.16 -5.07 -0.74
CA TYR A 50 -14.01 -4.13 -0.02
C TYR A 50 -13.28 -2.83 0.34
N ASP A 51 -12.00 -2.87 0.73
CA ASP A 51 -11.17 -1.68 0.97
C ASP A 51 -11.00 -0.80 -0.28
N HIS A 52 -11.02 -1.41 -1.48
CA HIS A 52 -10.90 -0.66 -2.74
C HIS A 52 -12.21 -0.10 -3.28
N MET A 53 -13.35 -0.51 -2.73
CA MET A 53 -14.65 0.04 -3.07
C MET A 53 -14.99 1.23 -2.16
N PRO A 54 -15.55 2.32 -2.71
CA PRO A 54 -15.96 3.46 -1.90
C PRO A 54 -17.15 3.11 -0.99
N GLY A 55 -17.31 3.84 0.12
CA GLY A 55 -18.50 3.80 0.97
C GLY A 55 -18.28 3.13 2.33
N LYS A 56 -18.93 3.70 3.36
CA LYS A 56 -18.79 3.27 4.77
C LYS A 56 -19.15 1.80 5.00
N GLU A 57 -20.09 1.27 4.23
CA GLU A 57 -20.48 -0.14 4.31
C GLU A 57 -19.35 -1.07 3.86
N ASN A 58 -18.72 -0.78 2.71
CA ASN A 58 -17.60 -1.57 2.21
C ASN A 58 -16.41 -1.52 3.19
N GLU A 59 -16.17 -0.39 3.82
CA GLU A 59 -15.14 -0.28 4.85
C GLU A 59 -15.42 -1.18 6.07
N ARG A 60 -16.69 -1.29 6.51
CA ARG A 60 -17.09 -2.21 7.59
C ARG A 60 -16.86 -3.67 7.18
N LYS A 61 -17.30 -4.04 5.96
CA LYS A 61 -17.07 -5.38 5.39
C LYS A 61 -15.58 -5.72 5.28
N ALA A 62 -14.74 -4.76 4.90
CA ALA A 62 -13.29 -4.94 4.87
C ALA A 62 -12.71 -5.27 6.26
N ILE A 63 -13.13 -4.51 7.28
CA ILE A 63 -12.71 -4.74 8.68
C ILE A 63 -13.17 -6.12 9.17
N GLU A 64 -14.40 -6.54 8.87
CA GLU A 64 -14.91 -7.87 9.22
C GLU A 64 -14.11 -8.99 8.56
N CYS A 65 -13.78 -8.84 7.28
CA CYS A 65 -12.92 -9.78 6.57
C CYS A 65 -11.55 -9.88 7.24
N TYR A 66 -10.90 -8.76 7.55
CA TYR A 66 -9.59 -8.78 8.23
C TYR A 66 -9.66 -9.32 9.67
N LYS A 67 -10.79 -9.14 10.38
CA LYS A 67 -11.02 -9.81 11.67
C LYS A 67 -11.10 -11.34 11.50
N LYS A 68 -11.73 -11.83 10.43
CA LYS A 68 -11.73 -13.27 10.10
C LYS A 68 -10.34 -13.79 9.76
N VAL A 69 -9.54 -13.03 9.01
CA VAL A 69 -8.13 -13.37 8.78
C VAL A 69 -7.36 -13.45 10.10
N LYS A 70 -7.56 -12.49 11.00
CA LYS A 70 -6.93 -12.50 12.33
C LYS A 70 -7.30 -13.76 13.14
N SER A 71 -8.56 -14.19 13.11
CA SER A 71 -8.97 -15.40 13.86
C SER A 71 -8.43 -16.69 13.24
N LEU A 72 -8.32 -16.75 11.91
CA LEU A 72 -7.88 -17.95 11.20
C LEU A 72 -6.35 -18.06 11.11
N ALA A 73 -5.65 -16.92 11.04
CA ALA A 73 -4.21 -16.83 10.89
C ALA A 73 -3.66 -15.61 11.66
N PRO A 74 -3.59 -15.68 13.01
CA PRO A 74 -3.22 -14.54 13.86
C PRO A 74 -1.80 -14.02 13.61
N ASP A 75 -0.89 -14.90 13.21
CA ASP A 75 0.50 -14.54 12.90
C ASP A 75 0.67 -13.94 11.51
N TRP A 76 -0.32 -14.11 10.63
CA TRP A 76 -0.21 -13.59 9.28
C TRP A 76 -0.38 -12.06 9.27
N VAL A 77 0.72 -11.36 9.02
CA VAL A 77 0.81 -9.88 9.06
C VAL A 77 -0.26 -9.16 8.21
N ASN A 78 -0.80 -9.82 7.18
CA ASN A 78 -1.71 -9.25 6.20
C ASN A 78 -2.98 -8.66 6.82
N TRP A 79 -3.50 -9.21 7.91
CA TRP A 79 -4.67 -8.62 8.57
C TRP A 79 -4.33 -7.28 9.24
N ARG A 80 -3.13 -7.14 9.85
CA ARG A 80 -2.66 -5.87 10.41
C ARG A 80 -2.47 -4.84 9.30
N MET A 81 -1.89 -5.27 8.18
CA MET A 81 -1.69 -4.42 6.99
C MET A 81 -3.02 -3.95 6.40
N GLY A 82 -4.00 -4.85 6.28
CA GLY A 82 -5.36 -4.54 5.81
C GLY A 82 -6.07 -3.56 6.73
N MET A 83 -6.06 -3.82 8.04
CA MET A 83 -6.65 -2.91 9.04
C MET A 83 -5.98 -1.54 9.00
N ALA A 84 -4.65 -1.48 8.97
CA ALA A 84 -3.91 -0.24 8.83
C ALA A 84 -4.35 0.52 7.58
N ARG A 85 -4.54 -0.19 6.46
CA ARG A 85 -4.97 0.37 5.17
C ARG A 85 -6.31 1.08 5.23
N VAL A 86 -7.31 0.38 5.76
CA VAL A 86 -8.66 0.92 5.93
C VAL A 86 -8.66 2.15 6.84
N TYR A 87 -7.91 2.13 7.94
CA TYR A 87 -7.87 3.28 8.85
C TYR A 87 -7.10 4.47 8.28
N TRP A 88 -5.97 4.25 7.60
CA TRP A 88 -5.23 5.40 7.06
C TRP A 88 -6.04 6.05 5.96
N ARG A 89 -6.66 5.31 5.03
CA ARG A 89 -7.52 5.92 3.99
C ARG A 89 -8.61 6.87 4.52
N LYS A 90 -9.07 6.67 5.75
CA LYS A 90 -10.01 7.55 6.47
C LYS A 90 -9.37 8.78 7.13
N GLY A 91 -8.08 9.00 6.93
CA GLY A 91 -7.28 9.94 7.72
C GLY A 91 -7.17 9.55 9.20
N SER A 92 -7.56 8.33 9.58
CA SER A 92 -7.60 7.93 10.99
C SER A 92 -6.22 7.50 11.47
N LEU A 93 -5.72 8.18 12.50
CA LEU A 93 -4.47 7.81 13.19
C LEU A 93 -4.52 6.43 13.87
N ARG A 94 -5.69 5.77 13.92
CA ARG A 94 -5.81 4.35 14.35
C ARG A 94 -4.93 3.43 13.50
N ALA A 95 -4.62 3.79 12.26
CA ALA A 95 -3.68 3.05 11.42
C ALA A 95 -2.29 2.88 12.06
N LEU A 96 -1.82 3.89 12.81
CA LEU A 96 -0.51 3.86 13.46
C LEU A 96 -0.39 2.71 14.46
N ARG A 97 -1.49 2.32 15.13
CA ARG A 97 -1.48 1.18 16.06
C ARG A 97 -1.05 -0.09 15.35
N TYR A 98 -1.69 -0.41 14.23
CA TYR A 98 -1.43 -1.62 13.47
C TYR A 98 -0.03 -1.64 12.85
N TYR A 99 0.43 -0.51 12.31
CA TYR A 99 1.81 -0.42 11.81
C TYR A 99 2.86 -0.58 12.92
N ARG A 100 2.60 -0.07 14.14
CA ARG A 100 3.48 -0.31 15.29
C ARG A 100 3.49 -1.78 15.71
N GLU A 101 2.34 -2.45 15.72
CA GLU A 101 2.27 -3.89 16.00
C GLU A 101 3.11 -4.69 14.99
N ILE A 102 3.01 -4.39 13.69
CA ILE A 102 3.83 -5.03 12.65
C ILE A 102 5.33 -4.81 12.91
N LEU A 103 5.73 -3.60 13.27
CA LEU A 103 7.14 -3.29 13.56
C LEU A 103 7.67 -4.01 14.81
N LYS A 104 6.79 -4.46 15.72
CA LYS A 104 7.13 -5.24 16.91
C LYS A 104 7.11 -6.75 16.66
N SER A 105 6.34 -7.25 15.68
CA SER A 105 6.11 -8.68 15.45
C SER A 105 7.18 -9.37 14.60
N LYS A 106 8.48 -9.13 14.87
CA LYS A 106 9.62 -9.65 14.09
C LYS A 106 9.36 -9.68 12.56
N PRO A 107 9.01 -8.53 11.96
CA PRO A 107 8.56 -8.51 10.57
C PRO A 107 9.68 -8.89 9.61
N SER A 108 9.30 -9.47 8.47
CA SER A 108 10.24 -9.60 7.34
C SER A 108 10.77 -8.20 6.93
N PRO A 109 11.94 -8.11 6.28
CA PRO A 109 12.44 -6.82 5.81
C PRO A 109 11.41 -6.07 4.95
N ALA A 110 10.72 -6.78 4.05
CA ALA A 110 9.68 -6.20 3.20
C ALA A 110 8.52 -5.62 4.02
N GLU A 111 7.99 -6.38 4.98
CA GLU A 111 6.93 -5.93 5.90
C GLU A 111 7.34 -4.72 6.72
N LYS A 112 8.59 -4.74 7.21
CA LYS A 112 9.16 -3.62 7.97
C LYS A 112 9.23 -2.34 7.14
N SER A 113 9.67 -2.44 5.89
CA SER A 113 9.69 -1.32 4.95
C SER A 113 8.28 -0.79 4.69
N LEU A 114 7.33 -1.68 4.37
CA LEU A 114 5.94 -1.33 4.12
C LEU A 114 5.29 -0.65 5.33
N ALA A 115 5.55 -1.14 6.55
CA ALA A 115 5.05 -0.52 7.77
C ALA A 115 5.67 0.87 8.01
N MET A 116 6.96 1.07 7.74
CA MET A 116 7.60 2.40 7.83
C MET A 116 6.98 3.40 6.84
N ILE A 117 6.77 2.98 5.59
CA ILE A 117 6.10 3.79 4.57
C ILE A 117 4.66 4.09 5.01
N GLY A 118 3.95 3.08 5.52
CA GLY A 118 2.58 3.20 6.03
C GLY A 118 2.44 4.21 7.18
N MET A 119 3.39 4.20 8.13
CA MET A 119 3.46 5.20 9.20
C MET A 119 3.61 6.62 8.62
N GLY A 120 4.51 6.80 7.65
CA GLY A 120 4.71 8.10 6.99
C GLY A 120 3.45 8.60 6.30
N ILE A 121 2.73 7.72 5.58
CA ILE A 121 1.46 8.06 4.93
C ILE A 121 0.39 8.47 5.94
N ALA A 122 0.23 7.70 7.02
CA ALA A 122 -0.78 7.98 8.05
C ALA A 122 -0.52 9.32 8.74
N TYR A 123 0.75 9.64 9.05
CA TYR A 123 1.10 10.96 9.60
C TYR A 123 0.91 12.09 8.58
N TYR A 124 1.26 11.87 7.31
CA TYR A 124 1.08 12.86 6.25
C TYR A 124 -0.39 13.25 6.07
N GLN A 125 -1.29 12.27 6.04
CA GLN A 125 -2.73 12.55 5.94
C GLN A 125 -3.31 13.24 7.18
N ALA A 126 -2.77 12.95 8.36
CA ALA A 126 -3.08 13.69 9.57
C ALA A 126 -2.41 15.08 9.63
N LYS A 127 -1.78 15.53 8.54
CA LYS A 127 -1.01 16.79 8.42
C LYS A 127 0.12 16.95 9.45
N LYS A 128 0.58 15.83 10.02
CA LYS A 128 1.71 15.77 10.96
C LYS A 128 3.02 15.61 10.18
N PHE A 129 3.39 16.67 9.46
CA PHE A 129 4.46 16.63 8.48
C PHE A 129 5.85 16.25 9.03
N PRO A 130 6.31 16.75 10.20
CA PRO A 130 7.59 16.33 10.77
C PRO A 130 7.66 14.81 11.04
N GLN A 131 6.57 14.23 11.55
CA GLN A 131 6.49 12.81 11.82
C GLN A 131 6.45 12.01 10.52
N ALA A 132 5.73 12.49 9.51
CA ALA A 132 5.70 11.87 8.19
C ALA A 132 7.09 11.82 7.55
N GLU A 133 7.82 12.95 7.59
CA GLU A 133 9.20 13.06 7.13
C GLU A 133 10.10 12.02 7.80
N LYS A 134 10.08 11.97 9.13
CA LYS A 134 10.87 11.03 9.93
C LYS A 134 10.68 9.59 9.45
N TRP A 135 9.44 9.17 9.22
CA TRP A 135 9.13 7.80 8.80
C TRP A 135 9.49 7.51 7.34
N PHE A 136 9.29 8.46 6.42
CA PHE A 136 9.73 8.30 5.04
C PHE A 136 11.26 8.23 4.92
N LEU A 137 11.99 9.07 5.67
CA LEU A 137 13.46 9.02 5.70
C LEU A 137 13.97 7.71 6.34
N LYS A 138 13.28 7.20 7.37
CA LYS A 138 13.59 5.89 7.96
C LYS A 138 13.39 4.76 6.95
N ALA A 139 12.29 4.77 6.19
CA ALA A 139 12.04 3.81 5.13
C ALA A 139 13.13 3.90 4.04
N LEU A 140 13.50 5.11 3.61
CA LEU A 140 14.55 5.33 2.62
C LEU A 140 15.91 4.77 3.06
N LYS A 141 16.30 5.00 4.32
CA LYS A 141 17.54 4.46 4.91
C LYS A 141 17.49 2.93 5.03
N PHE A 142 16.30 2.35 5.15
CA PHE A 142 16.12 0.91 5.28
C PHE A 142 16.14 0.17 3.94
N LEU A 143 15.78 0.82 2.82
CA LEU A 143 15.68 0.18 1.49
C LEU A 143 16.91 -0.67 1.08
N PRO A 144 18.18 -0.25 1.29
CA PRO A 144 19.32 -1.08 0.92
C PRO A 144 19.33 -2.45 1.59
N LYS A 145 18.75 -2.57 2.80
CA LYS A 145 18.64 -3.84 3.54
C LYS A 145 17.62 -4.81 2.93
N LEU A 146 16.75 -4.34 2.03
CA LEU A 146 15.79 -5.18 1.34
C LEU A 146 16.42 -6.02 0.22
N LYS A 147 17.62 -5.65 -0.25
CA LYS A 147 18.21 -6.18 -1.49
C LYS A 147 17.17 -6.28 -2.62
N PRO A 148 16.45 -5.18 -2.92
CA PRO A 148 15.35 -5.23 -3.86
C PRO A 148 15.89 -5.53 -5.26
N LYS A 149 15.09 -6.21 -6.08
CA LYS A 149 15.43 -6.45 -7.49
C LYS A 149 15.54 -5.14 -8.29
N HIS A 150 14.80 -4.11 -7.88
CA HIS A 150 14.73 -2.80 -8.54
C HIS A 150 14.77 -1.66 -7.50
N PRO A 151 15.95 -1.39 -6.88
CA PRO A 151 16.09 -0.37 -5.84
C PRO A 151 15.67 1.04 -6.29
N GLU A 152 15.75 1.33 -7.58
CA GLU A 152 15.33 2.59 -8.18
C GLU A 152 13.84 2.81 -8.04
N ILE A 153 13.02 1.76 -8.21
CA ILE A 153 11.56 1.85 -8.15
C ILE A 153 11.10 2.08 -6.70
N ASP A 154 11.72 1.40 -5.74
CA ASP A 154 11.41 1.60 -4.32
C ASP A 154 11.80 3.02 -3.85
N LYS A 155 13.00 3.48 -4.23
CA LYS A 155 13.46 4.84 -3.94
C LYS A 155 12.54 5.89 -4.58
N LEU A 156 12.13 5.66 -5.83
CA LEU A 156 11.21 6.54 -6.54
C LEU A 156 9.90 6.73 -5.77
N GLY A 157 9.31 5.65 -5.26
CA GLY A 157 8.09 5.70 -4.46
C GLY A 157 8.24 6.56 -3.21
N ILE A 158 9.39 6.51 -2.52
CA ILE A 158 9.63 7.33 -1.33
C ILE A 158 9.96 8.78 -1.69
N PHE A 159 10.78 9.02 -2.72
CA PHE A 159 11.06 10.39 -3.20
C PHE A 159 9.79 11.10 -3.63
N PHE A 160 8.88 10.41 -4.32
CA PHE A 160 7.57 10.93 -4.62
C PHE A 160 6.84 11.40 -3.36
N ARG A 161 6.74 10.55 -2.34
CA ARG A 161 6.05 10.90 -1.08
C ARG A 161 6.69 12.09 -0.39
N LEU A 162 8.02 12.16 -0.37
CA LEU A 162 8.75 13.30 0.20
C LEU A 162 8.50 14.58 -0.59
N THR A 163 8.45 14.53 -1.92
CA THR A 163 8.14 15.70 -2.76
C THR A 163 6.80 16.32 -2.40
N PHE A 164 5.73 15.51 -2.32
CA PHE A 164 4.39 16.01 -1.98
C PHE A 164 4.28 16.43 -0.52
N LEU A 165 4.92 15.69 0.39
CA LEU A 165 5.03 16.08 1.79
C LEU A 165 5.60 17.51 1.93
N TYR A 166 6.74 17.79 1.31
CA TYR A 166 7.37 19.11 1.43
C TYR A 166 6.63 20.19 0.66
N LYS A 167 6.00 19.86 -0.47
CA LYS A 167 5.12 20.79 -1.19
C LYS A 167 3.99 21.27 -0.29
N ASP A 168 3.28 20.34 0.35
CA ASP A 168 2.13 20.66 1.21
C ASP A 168 2.55 21.31 2.52
N TRP A 169 3.75 20.97 3.01
CA TRP A 169 4.40 21.65 4.13
C TRP A 169 5.06 22.98 3.74
N ARG A 170 4.89 23.45 2.50
CA ARG A 170 5.43 24.72 1.98
C ARG A 170 6.96 24.85 2.04
N LYS A 171 7.68 23.74 2.17
CA LYS A 171 9.15 23.65 2.14
C LYS A 171 9.65 23.52 0.69
N LYS A 172 9.66 24.64 -0.04
CA LYS A 172 9.91 24.68 -1.49
C LYS A 172 11.27 24.09 -1.90
N LYS A 173 12.35 24.38 -1.14
CA LYS A 173 13.71 23.91 -1.47
C LYS A 173 13.80 22.38 -1.41
N GLU A 174 13.20 21.79 -0.38
CA GLU A 174 13.17 20.35 -0.14
C GLU A 174 12.25 19.64 -1.13
N ALA A 175 11.08 20.21 -1.41
CA ALA A 175 10.17 19.70 -2.43
C ALA A 175 10.87 19.60 -3.79
N ARG A 176 11.58 20.65 -4.20
CA ARG A 176 12.38 20.67 -5.44
C ARG A 176 13.50 19.63 -5.42
N LYS A 177 14.23 19.52 -4.30
CA LYS A 177 15.31 18.53 -4.12
C LYS A 177 14.81 17.10 -4.37
N TYR A 178 13.70 16.72 -3.73
CA TYR A 178 13.15 15.37 -3.89
C TYR A 178 12.43 15.17 -5.23
N ALA A 179 11.84 16.22 -5.80
CA ALA A 179 11.28 16.16 -7.15
C ALA A 179 12.34 15.82 -8.19
N LYS A 180 13.51 16.47 -8.13
CA LYS A 180 14.65 16.17 -9.02
C LYS A 180 15.13 14.72 -8.88
N LYS A 181 15.24 14.22 -7.64
CA LYS A 181 15.58 12.81 -7.37
C LYS A 181 14.52 11.82 -7.87
N ALA A 182 13.24 12.18 -7.79
CA ALA A 182 12.17 11.36 -8.35
C ALA A 182 12.23 11.34 -9.90
N LEU A 183 12.49 12.48 -10.54
CA LEU A 183 12.62 12.56 -12.01
C LEU A 183 13.78 11.71 -12.52
N SER A 184 14.94 11.75 -11.86
CA SER A 184 16.10 10.95 -12.29
C SER A 184 15.84 9.45 -12.27
N LEU A 185 14.92 9.00 -11.40
CA LEU A 185 14.54 7.60 -11.29
C LEU A 185 13.30 7.21 -12.11
N PHE A 186 12.55 8.17 -12.65
CA PHE A 186 11.32 7.88 -13.39
C PHE A 186 11.55 7.01 -14.62
N ARG A 187 12.72 7.11 -15.27
CA ARG A 187 13.06 6.29 -16.43
C ARG A 187 13.08 4.78 -16.16
N PHE A 188 13.26 4.37 -14.89
CA PHE A 188 13.31 2.97 -14.48
C PHE A 188 11.92 2.37 -14.20
N LEU A 189 10.85 3.17 -14.23
CA LEU A 189 9.49 2.63 -14.19
C LEU A 189 9.22 1.83 -15.46
N PRO A 190 8.60 0.63 -15.36
CA PRO A 190 8.20 -0.13 -16.53
C PRO A 190 7.31 0.71 -17.46
N SER A 191 7.49 0.53 -18.76
CA SER A 191 6.80 1.31 -19.82
C SER A 191 5.29 1.38 -19.61
N LYS A 192 4.65 0.26 -19.23
CA LYS A 192 3.22 0.18 -18.92
C LYS A 192 2.76 1.19 -17.85
N HIS A 193 3.58 1.41 -16.82
CA HIS A 193 3.26 2.36 -15.75
C HIS A 193 3.61 3.78 -16.16
N ARG A 194 4.79 3.95 -16.76
CA ARG A 194 5.31 5.24 -17.23
C ARG A 194 4.37 5.90 -18.26
N ASN A 195 3.81 5.10 -19.17
CA ASN A 195 2.96 5.57 -20.26
C ASN A 195 1.46 5.61 -19.89
N SER A 196 1.08 5.10 -18.72
CA SER A 196 -0.29 5.20 -18.22
C SER A 196 -0.71 6.67 -18.05
N LYS A 197 -2.02 6.95 -18.08
CA LYS A 197 -2.56 8.29 -17.80
C LYS A 197 -2.01 8.85 -16.49
N SER A 198 -2.07 8.05 -15.42
CA SER A 198 -1.52 8.42 -14.10
C SER A 198 0.00 8.67 -14.11
N GLY A 199 0.77 7.90 -14.89
CA GLY A 199 2.21 8.09 -15.00
C GLY A 199 2.58 9.38 -15.72
N LYS A 200 1.83 9.74 -16.77
CA LYS A 200 2.00 11.02 -17.50
C LYS A 200 1.61 12.22 -16.65
N GLU A 201 0.47 12.16 -15.94
CA GLU A 201 0.03 13.20 -15.01
C GLU A 201 1.06 13.42 -13.88
N TRP A 202 1.55 12.32 -13.31
CA TRP A 202 2.62 12.33 -12.32
C TRP A 202 3.87 13.05 -12.83
N LEU A 203 4.33 12.71 -14.03
CA LEU A 203 5.54 13.29 -14.61
C LEU A 203 5.38 14.81 -14.81
N LYS A 204 4.21 15.24 -15.28
CA LYS A 204 3.89 16.66 -15.45
C LYS A 204 3.96 17.41 -14.12
N GLU A 205 3.35 16.87 -13.06
CA GLU A 205 3.32 17.53 -11.75
C GLU A 205 4.70 17.59 -11.09
N ILE A 206 5.47 16.50 -11.14
CA ILE A 206 6.82 16.48 -10.59
C ILE A 206 7.74 17.46 -11.35
N LYS A 207 7.64 17.55 -12.68
CA LYS A 207 8.39 18.54 -13.47
C LYS A 207 8.09 19.97 -13.03
N LYS A 208 6.83 20.28 -12.69
CA LYS A 208 6.43 21.60 -12.17
C LYS A 208 7.11 21.91 -10.82
N ILE A 209 7.15 20.94 -9.91
CA ILE A 209 7.78 21.11 -8.57
C ILE A 209 9.30 21.17 -8.66
N ALA A 210 9.90 20.53 -9.67
CA ALA A 210 11.35 20.48 -9.86
C ALA A 210 11.96 21.78 -10.43
N ARG A 211 11.13 22.66 -11.03
CA ARG A 211 11.51 24.00 -11.49
C ARG A 211 11.72 24.95 -10.30
#